data_AF-A0A7S1Y9S4-F1
#
_entry.id   AF-A0A7S1Y9S4-F1
#
_cell.length_a   1.000
_cell.length_b   1.000
_cell.length_c   1.000
_cell.angle_alpha   90.00
_cell.angle_beta   90.00
_cell.angle_gamma   90.00
#
_symmetry.space_group_name_H-M   'P 1'
#
loop_
_entity.id
_entity.type
_entity.pdbx_description
1 polymer ?
#
loop_
_entity_poly.entity_id
_entity_poly.type
_entity_poly.pdbx_seq_one_letter_code
_entity_poly.pdbx_strand_id
1 'polypeptide(L)'
;VCTSDATAPSAEFSPSHLTYTSPIDSVSDRYDHPHQASSARERILSGTEAVMTDTTNTTNGEGDAEHQEQEKVYHSVYFLVFSALLALVLITSKIIHQYRYLSSVLSEASIILLTGILIGAFMMEFLHLRPELDENEDGEDDDMDAIESLLSFSSNIFFMALLPPIMFWSGYQLRRELFYRHLSVIVTFATLGTSISAIVGAFTLYGMNMAGAWPDFDPSMLEFLAFGSLIAATDTVSVVAVLQAKKVEPRLFYVVFGESALNDAVALVLYKTCTTLLKERYHGEYTSVSNEIMMFAAQLLYLAIGSPVLGTMYGFFVALGFKWLEMRHDPILEMSLYLLTMYVPYMIAECLHLSGIVAIFFTGIAAR
;
A
#
# COMPACT_ATOMS: atom_id res chain seq x y z
N VAL A 1 22.69 -72.64 -1.85
CA VAL A 1 23.88 -71.80 -1.58
C VAL A 1 23.43 -70.71 -0.61
N CYS A 2 23.03 -71.11 0.62
CA CYS A 2 23.78 -70.99 1.90
C CYS A 2 24.11 -69.53 2.26
N THR A 3 23.83 -68.92 3.42
CA THR A 3 23.21 -69.19 4.75
C THR A 3 23.24 -67.81 5.48
N SER A 4 22.22 -67.39 6.26
CA SER A 4 22.18 -67.28 7.76
C SER A 4 23.39 -66.54 8.41
N ASP A 5 23.34 -65.73 9.48
CA ASP A 5 22.47 -65.59 10.66
C ASP A 5 22.80 -64.27 11.40
N ALA A 6 21.95 -63.95 12.39
CA ALA A 6 22.01 -62.87 13.36
C ALA A 6 23.27 -62.83 14.27
N THR A 7 23.56 -61.66 14.88
CA THR A 7 23.77 -61.45 16.34
C THR A 7 24.28 -60.04 16.68
N ALA A 8 23.71 -59.44 17.72
CA ALA A 8 24.31 -58.32 18.48
C ALA A 8 25.33 -58.86 19.50
N PRO A 9 26.26 -58.03 20.00
CA PRO A 9 26.10 -57.62 21.41
C PRO A 9 26.56 -56.17 21.73
N SER A 10 26.04 -55.68 22.85
CA SER A 10 26.38 -54.45 23.59
C SER A 10 27.72 -54.54 24.35
N ALA A 11 28.50 -53.45 24.40
CA ALA A 11 29.40 -53.12 25.51
C ALA A 11 29.73 -51.61 25.54
N GLU A 12 29.73 -51.05 26.74
CA GLU A 12 29.94 -49.66 27.15
C GLU A 12 31.40 -49.18 26.99
N PHE A 13 31.64 -47.88 26.71
CA PHE A 13 32.49 -46.99 27.55
C PHE A 13 32.48 -45.51 27.09
N SER A 14 32.66 -44.62 28.07
CA SER A 14 32.44 -43.16 28.12
C SER A 14 33.55 -42.27 27.50
N PRO A 15 33.36 -40.91 27.44
CA PRO A 15 34.05 -40.00 26.51
C PRO A 15 35.34 -39.36 27.08
N SER A 16 36.25 -38.95 26.18
CA SER A 16 37.49 -38.23 26.52
C SER A 16 37.33 -36.70 26.40
N HIS A 17 37.66 -36.05 27.53
CA HIS A 17 37.86 -34.61 27.72
C HIS A 17 39.17 -34.11 27.11
N LEU A 18 39.22 -32.84 26.70
CA LEU A 18 40.44 -32.06 26.51
C LEU A 18 40.38 -30.80 27.38
N THR A 19 41.32 -30.73 28.32
CA THR A 19 41.52 -29.68 29.33
C THR A 19 42.61 -28.72 28.84
N TYR A 20 42.41 -27.41 29.01
CA TYR A 20 43.42 -26.37 28.76
C TYR A 20 44.08 -25.97 30.08
N THR A 21 45.42 -26.05 30.13
CA THR A 21 46.27 -25.65 31.26
C THR A 21 47.08 -24.39 30.91
N SER A 22 47.09 -23.43 31.82
CA SER A 22 48.01 -22.29 31.92
C SER A 22 49.47 -22.70 32.17
N PRO A 23 50.43 -21.78 31.99
CA PRO A 23 51.55 -21.69 32.94
C PRO A 23 51.87 -20.26 33.41
N ILE A 24 52.62 -20.26 34.52
CA ILE A 24 52.99 -19.18 35.43
C ILE A 24 54.51 -18.90 35.33
N ASP A 25 54.89 -17.65 35.66
CA ASP A 25 56.17 -17.08 36.15
C ASP A 25 57.46 -17.05 35.31
N SER A 26 58.06 -15.85 35.24
CA SER A 26 59.41 -15.61 35.78
C SER A 26 59.72 -14.11 36.00
N VAL A 27 60.54 -13.86 37.02
CA VAL A 27 60.92 -12.61 37.71
C VAL A 27 62.26 -12.06 37.18
N SER A 28 62.48 -10.74 37.12
CA SER A 28 63.67 -10.03 37.70
C SER A 28 63.84 -8.53 37.28
N ASP A 29 63.84 -7.68 38.32
CA ASP A 29 64.79 -6.58 38.69
C ASP A 29 65.08 -5.29 37.87
N ARG A 30 64.74 -4.16 38.53
CA ARG A 30 65.53 -2.94 38.90
C ARG A 30 65.44 -1.57 38.17
N TYR A 31 65.02 -0.56 38.98
CA TYR A 31 65.34 0.90 39.12
C TYR A 31 65.26 1.81 37.86
N ASP A 32 64.58 2.98 37.81
CA ASP A 32 64.72 4.21 38.63
C ASP A 32 63.63 5.26 38.23
N HIS A 33 63.26 6.19 39.13
CA HIS A 33 62.37 7.37 38.93
C HIS A 33 63.11 8.55 38.23
N PRO A 34 62.51 9.74 37.89
CA PRO A 34 61.12 10.25 37.93
C PRO A 34 60.68 10.92 36.59
N HIS A 35 59.42 11.37 36.42
CA HIS A 35 59.03 12.62 35.71
C HIS A 35 57.50 12.77 35.63
N GLN A 36 56.95 13.42 36.64
CA GLN A 36 55.53 13.77 36.82
C GLN A 36 55.23 15.14 36.17
N ALA A 37 55.52 15.29 34.87
CA ALA A 37 55.43 16.58 34.17
C ALA A 37 54.62 16.58 32.85
N SER A 38 53.96 15.48 32.46
CA SER A 38 53.04 15.49 31.30
C SER A 38 51.56 15.66 31.66
N SER A 39 51.16 15.42 32.91
CA SER A 39 49.74 15.45 33.32
C SER A 39 49.16 16.85 33.52
N ALA A 40 49.99 17.89 33.69
CA ALA A 40 49.52 19.27 33.83
C ALA A 40 49.25 19.95 32.48
N ARG A 41 49.85 19.47 31.38
CA ARG A 41 49.70 20.04 30.04
C ARG A 41 48.42 19.56 29.34
N GLU A 42 47.97 18.34 29.65
CA GLU A 42 46.71 17.79 29.14
C GLU A 42 45.46 18.45 29.77
N ARG A 43 45.53 18.91 31.03
CA ARG A 43 44.37 19.56 31.70
C ARG A 43 44.11 21.01 31.24
N ILE A 44 45.10 21.69 30.66
CA ILE A 44 44.91 23.05 30.12
C ILE A 44 44.37 22.97 28.68
N LEU A 45 44.72 21.93 27.92
CA LEU A 45 44.14 21.65 26.61
C LEU A 45 42.68 21.18 26.72
N SER A 46 42.35 20.33 27.71
CA SER A 46 40.95 19.90 27.93
C SER A 46 40.04 21.02 28.43
N GLY A 47 40.58 22.04 29.11
CA GLY A 47 39.82 23.21 29.56
C GLY A 47 39.55 24.25 28.46
N THR A 48 40.35 24.25 27.39
CA THR A 48 40.18 25.18 26.26
C THR A 48 39.20 24.60 25.22
N GLU A 49 39.16 23.27 25.05
CA GLU A 49 38.13 22.59 24.25
C GLU A 49 36.74 22.61 24.90
N ALA A 50 36.66 22.65 26.24
CA ALA A 50 35.39 22.73 26.97
C ALA A 50 34.70 24.11 26.90
N VAL A 51 35.44 25.19 26.63
CA VAL A 51 34.86 26.54 26.46
C VAL A 51 34.45 26.79 25.01
N MET A 52 35.01 26.06 24.04
CA MET A 52 34.61 26.13 22.63
C MET A 52 33.43 25.20 22.29
N THR A 53 33.16 24.18 23.09
CA THR A 53 32.03 23.25 22.88
C THR A 53 30.68 23.77 23.39
N ASP A 54 30.68 24.77 24.27
CA ASP A 54 29.44 25.39 24.78
C ASP A 54 28.89 26.47 23.84
N THR A 55 29.64 26.87 22.81
CA THR A 55 29.15 27.79 21.75
C THR A 55 28.61 27.04 20.52
N THR A 56 28.80 25.72 20.45
CA THR A 56 28.30 24.85 19.36
C THR A 56 27.06 24.03 19.73
N ASN A 57 26.63 24.06 20.99
CA ASN A 57 25.42 23.35 21.43
C ASN A 57 24.15 24.22 21.43
N THR A 58 24.25 25.53 21.15
CA THR A 58 23.08 26.37 20.90
C THR A 58 22.54 26.24 19.47
N THR A 59 23.38 25.85 18.51
CA THR A 59 23.00 25.72 17.08
C THR A 59 22.30 24.42 16.72
N ASN A 60 22.46 23.35 17.50
CA ASN A 60 21.78 22.07 17.22
C ASN A 60 20.30 22.08 17.68
N GLY A 61 19.94 22.92 18.65
CA GLY A 61 18.55 23.11 19.06
C GLY A 61 17.76 24.04 18.14
N GLU A 62 18.45 25.01 17.52
CA GLU A 62 17.86 25.91 16.50
C GLU A 62 17.63 25.18 15.18
N GLY A 63 18.56 24.35 14.70
CA GLY A 63 18.36 23.57 13.47
C GLY A 63 17.21 22.55 13.55
N ASP A 64 17.07 21.84 14.67
CA ASP A 64 15.97 20.88 14.88
C ASP A 64 14.60 21.60 15.09
N ALA A 65 14.61 22.78 15.71
CA ALA A 65 13.41 23.60 15.89
C ALA A 65 12.98 24.27 14.59
N GLU A 66 13.91 24.80 13.80
CA GLU A 66 13.67 25.38 12.47
C GLU A 66 13.19 24.33 11.47
N HIS A 67 13.79 23.13 11.45
CA HIS A 67 13.28 22.01 10.65
C HIS A 67 11.87 21.58 11.08
N GLN A 68 11.58 21.47 12.38
CA GLN A 68 10.23 21.16 12.87
C GLN A 68 9.21 22.28 12.58
N GLU A 69 9.65 23.54 12.54
CA GLU A 69 8.78 24.69 12.26
C GLU A 69 8.48 24.78 10.76
N GLN A 70 9.49 24.57 9.90
CA GLN A 70 9.32 24.44 8.46
C GLN A 70 8.41 23.24 8.09
N GLU A 71 8.62 22.06 8.68
CA GLU A 71 7.78 20.87 8.45
C GLU A 71 6.29 21.12 8.81
N LYS A 72 6.02 21.84 9.90
CA LYS A 72 4.65 22.26 10.27
C LYS A 72 4.04 23.21 9.25
N VAL A 73 4.81 24.16 8.73
CA VAL A 73 4.35 25.09 7.70
C VAL A 73 4.00 24.33 6.43
N TYR A 74 4.85 23.41 5.96
CA TYR A 74 4.55 22.56 4.79
C TYR A 74 3.28 21.72 4.97
N HIS A 75 3.12 21.06 6.12
CA HIS A 75 1.89 20.30 6.41
C HIS A 75 0.65 21.18 6.45
N SER A 76 0.75 22.41 6.96
CA SER A 76 -0.37 23.35 7.02
C SER A 76 -0.78 23.85 5.63
N VAL A 77 0.19 24.14 4.76
CA VAL A 77 -0.03 24.55 3.36
C VAL A 77 -0.62 23.39 2.56
N TYR A 78 -0.06 22.18 2.69
CA TYR A 78 -0.61 20.96 2.09
C TYR A 78 -2.08 20.76 2.49
N PHE A 79 -2.38 20.84 3.79
CA PHE A 79 -3.74 20.67 4.28
C PHE A 79 -4.70 21.74 3.73
N LEU A 80 -4.25 22.99 3.62
CA LEU A 80 -5.03 24.09 3.05
C LEU A 80 -5.30 23.85 1.56
N VAL A 81 -4.28 23.50 0.77
CA VAL A 81 -4.41 23.19 -0.66
C VAL A 81 -5.33 21.99 -0.87
N PHE A 82 -5.13 20.90 -0.12
CA PHE A 82 -5.98 19.71 -0.16
C PHE A 82 -7.45 20.04 0.17
N SER A 83 -7.67 20.83 1.23
CA SER A 83 -9.01 21.26 1.63
C SER A 83 -9.68 22.14 0.57
N ALA A 84 -8.92 23.04 -0.06
CA ALA A 84 -9.40 23.89 -1.14
C ALA A 84 -9.74 23.09 -2.40
N LEU A 85 -8.89 22.12 -2.78
CA LEU A 85 -9.14 21.18 -3.87
C LEU A 85 -10.41 20.36 -3.60
N LEU A 86 -10.55 19.81 -2.39
CA LEU A 86 -11.75 19.06 -1.99
C LEU A 86 -13.01 19.94 -2.07
N ALA A 87 -12.96 21.17 -1.56
CA ALA A 87 -14.08 22.11 -1.63
C ALA A 87 -14.45 22.44 -3.08
N LEU A 88 -13.46 22.65 -3.94
CA LEU A 88 -13.67 22.92 -5.36
C LEU A 88 -14.30 21.71 -6.07
N VAL A 89 -13.86 20.48 -5.78
CA VAL A 89 -14.47 19.25 -6.31
C VAL A 89 -15.94 19.16 -5.89
N LEU A 90 -16.25 19.42 -4.60
CA LEU A 90 -17.62 19.39 -4.10
C LEU A 90 -18.50 20.48 -4.73
N ILE A 91 -17.97 21.69 -4.89
CA ILE A 91 -18.68 22.79 -5.56
C ILE A 91 -18.92 22.43 -7.04
N THR A 92 -17.91 21.90 -7.73
CA THR A 92 -18.01 21.50 -9.14
C THR A 92 -19.04 20.38 -9.31
N SER A 93 -19.03 19.35 -8.45
CA SER A 93 -20.06 18.29 -8.42
C SER A 93 -21.47 18.88 -8.24
N LYS A 94 -21.65 19.82 -7.29
CA LYS A 94 -22.94 20.49 -7.09
C LYS A 94 -23.38 21.30 -8.31
N ILE A 95 -22.46 22.02 -8.96
CA ILE A 95 -22.73 22.78 -10.19
C ILE A 95 -23.16 21.83 -11.32
N ILE A 96 -22.46 20.70 -11.49
CA ILE A 96 -22.82 19.68 -12.49
C ILE A 96 -24.25 19.16 -12.24
N HIS A 97 -24.61 18.90 -10.98
CA HIS A 97 -25.95 18.44 -10.63
C HIS A 97 -27.02 19.51 -10.89
N GLN A 98 -26.69 20.79 -10.73
CA GLN A 98 -27.59 21.91 -10.99
C GLN A 98 -27.77 22.18 -12.50
N TYR A 99 -26.71 22.04 -13.31
CA TYR A 99 -26.72 22.25 -14.75
C TYR A 99 -26.77 20.93 -15.51
N ARG A 100 -27.99 20.38 -15.64
CA ARG A 100 -28.29 19.08 -16.27
C ARG A 100 -27.82 18.92 -17.73
N TYR A 101 -27.40 20.00 -18.39
CA TYR A 101 -26.82 19.95 -19.73
C TYR A 101 -25.39 19.39 -19.72
N LEU A 102 -24.57 19.72 -18.71
CA LEU A 102 -23.19 19.23 -18.62
C LEU A 102 -23.13 17.71 -18.45
N SER A 103 -24.03 17.14 -17.63
CA SER A 103 -24.13 15.69 -17.41
C SER A 103 -24.70 14.91 -18.61
N SER A 104 -25.16 15.61 -19.65
CA SER A 104 -25.61 14.96 -20.89
C SER A 104 -24.45 14.63 -21.85
N VAL A 105 -23.31 15.33 -21.72
CA VAL A 105 -22.15 15.19 -22.60
C VAL A 105 -21.02 14.40 -21.94
N LEU A 106 -20.71 14.67 -20.67
CA LEU A 106 -19.63 14.04 -19.91
C LEU A 106 -20.15 13.43 -18.60
N SER A 107 -19.54 12.33 -18.17
CA SER A 107 -19.81 11.75 -16.85
C SER A 107 -19.27 12.67 -15.75
N GLU A 108 -19.89 12.65 -14.57
CA GLU A 108 -19.47 13.47 -13.42
C GLU A 108 -17.99 13.24 -13.06
N ALA A 109 -17.56 11.97 -13.03
CA ALA A 109 -16.18 11.59 -12.77
C ALA A 109 -15.21 12.14 -13.81
N SER A 110 -15.58 12.12 -15.09
CA SER A 110 -14.75 12.68 -16.17
C SER A 110 -14.55 14.19 -16.02
N ILE A 111 -15.58 14.93 -15.59
CA ILE A 111 -15.48 16.39 -15.38
C ILE A 111 -14.59 16.70 -14.18
N ILE A 112 -14.72 15.93 -13.09
CA ILE A 112 -13.87 16.08 -11.90
C ILE A 112 -12.41 15.78 -12.26
N LEU A 113 -12.16 14.71 -13.02
CA LEU A 113 -10.81 14.35 -13.49
C LEU A 113 -10.20 15.45 -14.38
N LEU A 114 -10.95 15.96 -15.36
CA LEU A 114 -10.50 17.06 -16.20
C LEU A 114 -10.21 18.33 -15.39
N THR A 115 -11.05 18.64 -14.40
CA THR A 115 -10.85 19.78 -13.51
C THR A 115 -9.57 19.60 -12.69
N GLY A 116 -9.33 18.40 -12.15
CA GLY A 116 -8.09 18.06 -11.44
C GLY A 116 -6.84 18.19 -12.33
N ILE A 117 -6.88 17.68 -13.56
CA ILE A 117 -5.79 17.82 -14.54
C ILE A 117 -5.52 19.30 -14.84
N LEU A 118 -6.57 20.10 -15.07
CA LEU A 118 -6.42 21.52 -15.36
C LEU A 118 -5.81 22.29 -14.18
N ILE A 119 -6.21 21.98 -12.95
CA ILE A 119 -5.65 22.63 -11.75
C ILE A 119 -4.21 22.19 -11.53
N GLY A 120 -3.91 20.89 -11.70
CA GLY A 120 -2.55 20.37 -11.61
C GLY A 120 -1.63 21.05 -12.64
N ALA A 121 -2.08 21.15 -13.89
CA ALA A 121 -1.36 21.88 -14.93
C ALA A 121 -1.21 23.37 -14.61
N PHE A 122 -2.27 24.02 -14.11
CA PHE A 122 -2.22 25.42 -13.70
C PHE A 122 -1.26 25.65 -12.52
N MET A 123 -1.24 24.77 -11.52
CA MET A 123 -0.28 24.83 -10.42
C MET A 123 1.14 24.65 -10.94
N MET A 124 1.37 23.66 -11.79
CA MET A 124 2.69 23.41 -12.40
C MET A 124 3.19 24.63 -13.18
N GLU A 125 2.32 25.27 -13.98
CA GLU A 125 2.63 26.49 -14.72
C GLU A 125 2.84 27.69 -13.79
N PHE A 126 1.98 27.88 -12.79
CA PHE A 126 2.07 28.98 -11.82
C PHE A 126 3.35 28.93 -10.99
N LEU A 127 3.83 27.73 -10.67
CA LEU A 127 5.09 27.50 -9.96
C LEU A 127 6.30 27.74 -10.88
N HIS A 128 6.28 27.29 -12.14
CA HIS A 128 7.31 27.68 -13.13
C HIS A 128 7.38 29.20 -13.36
N LEU A 129 6.28 29.93 -13.15
CA LEU A 129 6.18 31.39 -13.28
C LEU A 129 6.62 32.16 -12.03
N ARG A 130 7.16 31.52 -10.99
CA ARG A 130 7.79 32.16 -9.82
C ARG A 130 9.33 32.19 -9.98
N PRO A 131 9.91 33.07 -10.81
CA PRO A 131 11.34 33.34 -10.74
C PRO A 131 11.56 34.36 -9.61
N GLU A 132 11.68 33.91 -8.37
CA GLU A 132 12.09 34.81 -7.28
C GLU A 132 13.38 34.29 -6.60
N LEU A 133 14.48 34.69 -7.24
CA LEU A 133 15.67 35.28 -6.61
C LEU A 133 16.38 34.42 -5.56
N ASP A 134 17.23 33.52 -6.01
CA ASP A 134 18.65 33.60 -5.69
C ASP A 134 19.46 32.83 -6.75
N GLU A 135 20.49 33.48 -7.30
CA GLU A 135 21.50 32.85 -8.14
C GLU A 135 22.29 31.84 -7.31
N ASN A 136 21.75 30.65 -7.09
CA ASN A 136 22.52 29.47 -6.72
C ASN A 136 22.10 28.35 -7.67
N GLU A 137 23.05 27.86 -8.46
CA GLU A 137 22.88 26.81 -9.50
C GLU A 137 22.37 25.45 -8.97
N ASP A 138 22.00 25.36 -7.68
CA ASP A 138 21.57 24.14 -6.99
C ASP A 138 20.05 24.13 -6.61
N GLY A 139 19.28 25.18 -6.93
CA GLY A 139 17.90 25.37 -6.42
C GLY A 139 16.74 24.85 -7.28
N GLU A 140 16.99 24.35 -8.49
CA GLU A 140 15.93 23.90 -9.41
C GLU A 140 15.30 22.55 -8.99
N ASP A 141 16.04 21.73 -8.24
CA ASP A 141 15.56 20.46 -7.67
C ASP A 141 14.66 20.70 -6.43
N ASP A 142 14.94 21.71 -5.61
CA ASP A 142 14.22 22.00 -4.35
C ASP A 142 12.77 22.48 -4.60
N ASP A 143 12.54 23.32 -5.63
CA ASP A 143 11.20 23.79 -5.97
C ASP A 143 10.32 22.67 -6.55
N MET A 144 10.89 21.76 -7.33
CA MET A 144 10.17 20.60 -7.87
C MET A 144 9.81 19.58 -6.80
N ASP A 145 10.70 19.33 -5.84
CA ASP A 145 10.45 18.46 -4.69
C ASP A 145 9.39 19.06 -3.74
N ALA A 146 9.36 20.39 -3.58
CA ALA A 146 8.30 21.08 -2.85
C ALA A 146 6.93 20.95 -3.56
N ILE A 147 6.90 21.00 -4.89
CA ILE A 147 5.68 20.80 -5.67
C ILE A 147 5.20 19.34 -5.60
N GLU A 148 6.13 18.40 -5.73
CA GLU A 148 5.82 16.97 -5.61
C GLU A 148 5.30 16.65 -4.21
N SER A 149 5.90 17.20 -3.15
CA SER A 149 5.38 17.01 -1.79
C SER A 149 4.03 17.69 -1.53
N LEU A 150 3.75 18.84 -2.15
CA LEU A 150 2.46 19.54 -2.05
C LEU A 150 1.33 18.86 -2.84
N LEU A 151 1.66 18.22 -3.97
CA LEU A 151 0.69 17.55 -4.85
C LEU A 151 0.62 16.04 -4.64
N SER A 152 1.62 15.42 -4.02
CA SER A 152 1.64 13.98 -3.78
C SER A 152 0.61 13.62 -2.72
N PHE A 153 -0.35 12.81 -3.13
CA PHE A 153 -1.31 12.21 -2.21
C PHE A 153 -0.78 10.86 -1.74
N SER A 154 -0.66 10.70 -0.42
CA SER A 154 -0.18 9.43 0.14
C SER A 154 -1.14 8.29 -0.17
N SER A 155 -0.67 7.30 -0.94
CA SER A 155 -1.39 6.05 -1.19
C SER A 155 -1.79 5.34 0.12
N ASN A 156 -1.01 5.46 1.19
CA ASN A 156 -1.36 4.87 2.48
C ASN A 156 -2.64 5.51 3.05
N ILE A 157 -2.78 6.83 2.95
CA ILE A 157 -3.99 7.54 3.40
C ILE A 157 -5.17 7.14 2.51
N PHE A 158 -4.97 7.00 1.20
CA PHE A 158 -6.00 6.50 0.28
C PHE A 158 -6.54 5.14 0.74
N PHE A 159 -5.65 4.15 0.88
CA PHE A 159 -6.02 2.76 1.16
C PHE A 159 -6.52 2.55 2.59
N MET A 160 -5.99 3.29 3.57
CA MET A 160 -6.38 3.13 4.98
C MET A 160 -7.56 4.01 5.41
N ALA A 161 -7.73 5.21 4.84
CA ALA A 161 -8.74 6.17 5.30
C ALA A 161 -9.90 6.35 4.32
N LEU A 162 -9.64 6.49 3.02
CA LEU A 162 -10.68 6.82 2.03
C LEU A 162 -11.38 5.58 1.47
N LEU A 163 -10.61 4.55 1.13
CA LEU A 163 -11.13 3.36 0.46
C LEU A 163 -12.07 2.52 1.36
N PRO A 164 -11.79 2.30 2.66
CA PRO A 164 -12.61 1.41 3.48
C PRO A 164 -14.07 1.86 3.64
N PRO A 165 -14.38 3.14 3.96
CA PRO A 165 -15.77 3.61 3.99
C PRO A 165 -16.50 3.41 2.67
N ILE A 166 -15.84 3.70 1.54
CA ILE A 166 -16.43 3.61 0.19
C ILE A 166 -16.79 2.16 -0.13
N MET A 167 -15.87 1.24 0.14
CA MET A 167 -16.07 -0.19 -0.15
C MET A 167 -17.04 -0.85 0.82
N PHE A 168 -17.03 -0.48 2.10
CA PHE A 168 -18.02 -0.94 3.06
C PHE A 168 -19.42 -0.52 2.66
N TRP A 169 -19.61 0.78 2.36
CA TRP A 169 -20.89 1.34 1.94
C TRP A 169 -21.41 0.67 0.65
N SER A 170 -20.50 0.42 -0.29
CA SER A 170 -20.76 -0.32 -1.52
C SER A 170 -21.31 -1.72 -1.27
N GLY A 171 -20.69 -2.47 -0.35
CA GLY A 171 -21.20 -3.78 0.07
C GLY A 171 -22.53 -3.70 0.82
N TYR A 172 -22.68 -2.70 1.70
CA TYR A 172 -23.87 -2.52 2.54
C TYR A 172 -25.13 -2.16 1.73
N GLN A 173 -25.01 -1.34 0.67
CA GLN A 173 -26.13 -1.02 -0.21
C GLN A 173 -26.62 -2.23 -1.03
N LEU A 174 -25.79 -3.25 -1.20
CA LEU A 174 -26.03 -4.37 -2.10
C LEU A 174 -27.17 -5.28 -1.61
N ARG A 175 -28.12 -5.59 -2.50
CA ARG A 175 -29.21 -6.54 -2.20
C ARG A 175 -28.66 -7.96 -2.21
N ARG A 176 -28.39 -8.51 -1.03
CA ARG A 176 -27.84 -9.86 -0.79
C ARG A 176 -28.45 -10.93 -1.70
N GLU A 177 -29.78 -11.02 -1.75
CA GLU A 177 -30.50 -12.07 -2.50
C GLU A 177 -30.16 -12.06 -4.00
N LEU A 178 -30.12 -10.87 -4.61
CA LEU A 178 -29.82 -10.71 -6.04
C LEU A 178 -28.33 -10.94 -6.33
N PHE A 179 -27.46 -10.51 -5.42
CA PHE A 179 -26.02 -10.73 -5.54
C PHE A 179 -25.67 -12.22 -5.45
N TYR A 180 -26.15 -12.94 -4.43
CA TYR A 180 -25.88 -14.38 -4.28
C TYR A 180 -26.46 -15.22 -5.42
N ARG A 181 -27.61 -14.82 -5.98
CA ARG A 181 -28.22 -15.49 -7.14
C ARG A 181 -27.34 -15.41 -8.41
N HIS A 182 -26.53 -14.36 -8.54
CA HIS A 182 -25.67 -14.12 -9.71
C HIS A 182 -24.17 -14.17 -9.39
N LEU A 183 -23.81 -14.64 -8.19
CA LEU A 183 -22.43 -14.66 -7.72
C LEU A 183 -21.50 -15.43 -8.65
N SER A 184 -21.95 -16.56 -9.21
CA SER A 184 -21.13 -17.34 -10.15
C SER A 184 -20.73 -16.54 -11.39
N VAL A 185 -21.66 -15.76 -11.95
CA VAL A 185 -21.41 -14.90 -13.11
C VAL A 185 -20.47 -13.78 -12.73
N ILE A 186 -20.73 -13.10 -11.61
CA ILE A 186 -19.90 -12.01 -11.09
C ILE A 186 -18.45 -12.47 -10.87
N VAL A 187 -18.26 -13.58 -10.15
CA VAL A 187 -16.93 -14.14 -9.86
C VAL A 187 -16.23 -14.56 -11.15
N THR A 188 -16.97 -15.15 -12.10
CA THR A 188 -16.39 -15.58 -13.39
C THR A 188 -15.88 -14.38 -14.19
N PHE A 189 -16.65 -13.30 -14.30
CA PHE A 189 -16.19 -12.09 -14.99
C PHE A 189 -15.06 -11.38 -14.24
N ALA A 190 -15.17 -11.23 -12.92
CA ALA A 190 -14.13 -10.58 -12.11
C ALA A 190 -12.80 -11.36 -12.08
N THR A 191 -12.84 -12.68 -12.21
CA THR A 191 -11.61 -13.51 -12.19
C THR A 191 -11.09 -13.76 -13.60
N LEU A 192 -11.86 -14.46 -14.44
CA LEU A 192 -11.43 -14.82 -15.79
C LEU A 192 -11.42 -13.61 -16.72
N GLY A 193 -12.42 -12.73 -16.63
CA GLY A 193 -12.48 -11.52 -17.44
C GLY A 193 -11.29 -10.60 -17.18
N THR A 194 -11.01 -10.28 -15.91
CA THR A 194 -9.83 -9.50 -15.51
C THR A 194 -8.53 -10.17 -15.91
N SER A 195 -8.39 -11.49 -15.69
CA SER A 195 -7.17 -12.22 -16.07
C SER A 195 -6.93 -12.18 -17.58
N ILE A 196 -7.97 -12.39 -18.39
CA ILE A 196 -7.88 -12.29 -19.84
C ILE A 196 -7.55 -10.86 -20.27
N SER A 197 -8.18 -9.86 -19.66
CA SER A 197 -7.90 -8.44 -19.91
C SER A 197 -6.43 -8.10 -19.66
N ALA A 198 -5.89 -8.54 -18.51
CA ALA A 198 -4.49 -8.35 -18.15
C ALA A 198 -3.54 -9.00 -19.15
N ILE A 199 -3.80 -10.26 -19.52
CA ILE A 199 -3.01 -11.01 -20.50
C ILE A 199 -3.04 -10.32 -21.87
N VAL A 200 -4.23 -9.97 -22.36
CA VAL A 200 -4.38 -9.30 -23.67
C VAL A 200 -3.68 -7.95 -23.67
N GLY A 201 -3.82 -7.15 -22.61
CA GLY A 201 -3.11 -5.87 -22.45
C GLY A 201 -1.60 -6.06 -22.50
N ALA A 202 -1.08 -7.02 -21.74
CA ALA A 202 0.35 -7.34 -21.70
C ALA A 202 0.90 -7.77 -23.07
N PHE A 203 0.24 -8.70 -23.74
CA PHE A 203 0.65 -9.17 -25.06
C PHE A 203 0.56 -8.07 -26.13
N THR A 204 -0.44 -7.19 -26.03
CA THR A 204 -0.58 -6.05 -26.95
C THR A 204 0.60 -5.10 -26.81
N LEU A 205 0.94 -4.72 -25.58
CA LEU A 205 2.07 -3.81 -25.30
C LEU A 205 3.42 -4.45 -25.66
N TYR A 206 3.60 -5.72 -25.33
CA TYR A 206 4.78 -6.49 -25.73
C TYR A 206 4.92 -6.55 -27.26
N GLY A 207 3.81 -6.80 -27.97
CA GLY A 207 3.79 -6.80 -29.44
C GLY A 207 4.11 -5.42 -30.05
N MET A 208 3.62 -4.33 -29.44
CA MET A 208 3.98 -2.97 -29.84
C MET A 208 5.47 -2.69 -29.61
N ASN A 209 6.04 -3.18 -28.50
CA ASN A 209 7.46 -3.04 -28.22
C ASN A 209 8.31 -3.76 -29.29
N MET A 210 7.96 -5.01 -29.61
CA MET A 210 8.61 -5.78 -30.67
C MET A 210 8.47 -5.13 -32.05
N ALA A 211 7.41 -4.37 -32.29
CA ALA A 211 7.21 -3.61 -33.52
C ALA A 211 8.06 -2.32 -33.60
N GLY A 212 8.85 -2.02 -32.57
CA GLY A 212 9.73 -0.85 -32.52
C GLY A 212 9.08 0.43 -32.02
N ALA A 213 7.98 0.34 -31.27
CA ALA A 213 7.35 1.51 -30.66
C ALA A 213 8.30 2.22 -29.66
N TRP A 214 9.13 1.46 -28.95
CA TRP A 214 10.10 1.98 -27.98
C TRP A 214 11.47 1.28 -28.13
N PRO A 215 12.38 1.82 -28.97
CA PRO A 215 13.66 1.16 -29.28
C PRO A 215 14.60 1.00 -28.08
N ASP A 216 14.57 1.94 -27.13
CA ASP A 216 15.46 1.98 -25.97
C ASP A 216 14.84 1.34 -24.70
N PHE A 217 13.66 0.75 -24.83
CA PHE A 217 12.89 0.17 -23.72
C PHE A 217 12.64 -1.32 -23.97
N ASP A 218 13.37 -2.19 -23.29
CA ASP A 218 13.23 -3.65 -23.41
C ASP A 218 12.78 -4.30 -22.09
N PRO A 219 11.57 -3.99 -21.60
CA PRO A 219 11.04 -4.65 -20.42
C PRO A 219 10.67 -6.10 -20.72
N SER A 220 10.75 -6.94 -19.70
CA SER A 220 10.38 -8.34 -19.75
C SER A 220 8.86 -8.53 -19.95
N MET A 221 8.45 -9.68 -20.50
CA MET A 221 7.03 -10.05 -20.58
C MET A 221 6.32 -9.99 -19.22
N LEU A 222 7.04 -10.27 -18.13
CA LEU A 222 6.48 -10.24 -16.78
C LEU A 222 6.23 -8.80 -16.29
N GLU A 223 7.05 -7.83 -16.71
CA GLU A 223 6.80 -6.40 -16.46
C GLU A 223 5.58 -5.91 -17.25
N PHE A 224 5.43 -6.32 -18.51
CA PHE A 224 4.19 -6.06 -19.26
C PHE A 224 2.97 -6.74 -18.66
N LEU A 225 3.11 -7.94 -18.09
CA LEU A 225 2.02 -8.62 -17.39
C LEU A 225 1.66 -7.91 -16.08
N ALA A 226 2.64 -7.42 -15.33
CA ALA A 226 2.41 -6.57 -14.17
C ALA A 226 1.66 -5.29 -14.56
N PHE A 227 2.09 -4.61 -15.62
CA PHE A 227 1.39 -3.44 -16.14
C PHE A 227 -0.03 -3.78 -16.63
N GLY A 228 -0.18 -4.86 -17.39
CA GLY A 228 -1.46 -5.38 -17.86
C GLY A 228 -2.42 -5.66 -16.72
N SER A 229 -1.93 -6.25 -15.61
CA SER A 229 -2.73 -6.48 -14.42
C SER A 229 -3.17 -5.21 -13.72
N LEU A 230 -2.32 -4.17 -13.69
CA LEU A 230 -2.62 -2.88 -13.10
C LEU A 230 -3.75 -2.17 -13.86
N ILE A 231 -3.74 -2.22 -15.20
CA ILE A 231 -4.77 -1.59 -16.04
C ILE A 231 -6.02 -2.44 -16.26
N ALA A 232 -6.02 -3.71 -15.82
CA ALA A 232 -7.18 -4.60 -15.96
C ALA A 232 -8.29 -4.30 -14.95
N ALA A 233 -7.97 -3.59 -13.86
CA ALA A 233 -8.93 -3.07 -12.90
C ALA A 233 -9.83 -2.02 -13.57
N THR A 234 -11.15 -2.19 -13.48
CA THR A 234 -12.13 -1.31 -14.15
C THR A 234 -12.85 -0.43 -13.15
N ASP A 235 -12.79 0.90 -13.34
CA ASP A 235 -13.59 1.82 -12.54
C ASP A 235 -15.08 1.71 -12.89
N THR A 236 -15.87 1.19 -11.96
CA THR A 236 -17.32 1.12 -12.11
C THR A 236 -18.07 2.31 -11.60
N VAL A 237 -17.49 3.20 -10.81
CA VAL A 237 -18.23 4.34 -10.25
C VAL A 237 -18.80 5.18 -11.40
N SER A 238 -17.98 5.42 -12.42
CA SER A 238 -18.34 6.11 -13.66
C SER A 238 -19.43 5.37 -14.45
N VAL A 239 -19.29 4.05 -14.64
CA VAL A 239 -20.23 3.22 -15.42
C VAL A 239 -21.57 3.09 -14.71
N VAL A 240 -21.55 2.85 -13.40
CA VAL A 240 -22.72 2.66 -12.55
C VAL A 240 -23.55 3.93 -12.47
N ALA A 241 -22.93 5.12 -12.39
CA ALA A 241 -23.62 6.40 -12.43
C ALA A 241 -24.43 6.58 -13.74
N VAL A 242 -23.83 6.21 -14.88
CA VAL A 242 -24.50 6.26 -16.19
C VAL A 242 -25.64 5.24 -16.26
N LEU A 243 -25.41 4.02 -15.78
CA LEU A 243 -26.43 2.96 -15.75
C LEU A 243 -27.65 3.36 -14.90
N GLN A 244 -27.43 3.98 -13.74
CA GLN A 244 -28.51 4.52 -12.90
C GLN A 244 -29.28 5.63 -13.60
N ALA A 245 -28.58 6.58 -14.26
CA ALA A 245 -29.22 7.65 -15.01
C ALA A 245 -30.11 7.13 -16.15
N LYS A 246 -29.71 6.02 -16.79
CA LYS A 246 -30.45 5.39 -17.89
C LYS A 246 -31.52 4.39 -17.43
N LYS A 247 -31.68 4.16 -16.11
CA LYS A 247 -32.66 3.20 -15.53
C LYS A 247 -32.58 1.80 -16.15
N VAL A 248 -31.37 1.25 -16.31
CA VAL A 248 -31.18 -0.13 -16.78
C VAL A 248 -31.75 -1.17 -15.81
N GLU A 249 -31.89 -2.40 -16.31
CA GLU A 249 -32.34 -3.54 -15.53
C GLU A 249 -31.48 -3.72 -14.26
N PRO A 250 -32.11 -3.89 -13.08
CA PRO A 250 -31.39 -4.06 -11.81
C PRO A 250 -30.38 -5.21 -11.83
N ARG A 251 -30.63 -6.25 -12.64
CA ARG A 251 -29.71 -7.37 -12.80
C ARG A 251 -28.35 -6.94 -13.38
N LEU A 252 -28.37 -6.14 -14.45
CA LEU A 252 -27.14 -5.67 -15.09
C LEU A 252 -26.35 -4.76 -14.13
N PHE A 253 -27.06 -3.89 -13.40
CA PHE A 253 -26.47 -3.03 -12.38
C PHE A 253 -25.69 -3.85 -11.33
N TYR A 254 -26.32 -4.87 -10.75
CA TYR A 254 -25.67 -5.66 -9.70
C TYR A 254 -24.53 -6.54 -10.21
N VAL A 255 -24.62 -7.04 -11.45
CA VAL A 255 -23.54 -7.83 -12.05
C VAL A 255 -22.32 -6.95 -12.32
N VAL A 256 -22.50 -5.80 -12.98
CA VAL A 256 -21.39 -4.87 -13.30
C VAL A 256 -20.74 -4.33 -12.03
N PHE A 257 -21.55 -3.92 -11.05
CA PHE A 257 -21.04 -3.43 -9.77
C PHE A 257 -20.24 -4.50 -9.01
N GLY A 258 -20.78 -5.72 -8.90
CA GLY A 258 -20.11 -6.81 -8.20
C GLY A 258 -18.85 -7.28 -8.92
N GLU A 259 -18.87 -7.29 -10.26
CA GLU A 259 -17.72 -7.65 -11.08
C GLU A 259 -16.54 -6.71 -10.81
N SER A 260 -16.77 -5.40 -10.87
CA SER A 260 -15.69 -4.45 -10.67
C SER A 260 -15.24 -4.31 -9.21
N ALA A 261 -16.14 -4.48 -8.24
CA ALA A 261 -15.75 -4.54 -6.83
C ALA A 261 -14.79 -5.71 -6.52
N LEU A 262 -14.93 -6.84 -7.24
CA LEU A 262 -14.03 -8.00 -7.10
C LEU A 262 -12.83 -7.93 -8.05
N ASN A 263 -12.99 -7.31 -9.23
CA ASN A 263 -11.95 -7.11 -10.23
C ASN A 263 -10.72 -6.44 -9.61
N ASP A 264 -10.90 -5.32 -8.91
CA ASP A 264 -9.80 -4.55 -8.30
C ASP A 264 -8.89 -5.43 -7.43
N ALA A 265 -9.51 -6.35 -6.69
CA ALA A 265 -8.77 -7.28 -5.87
C ALA A 265 -8.04 -8.34 -6.69
N VAL A 266 -8.68 -8.91 -7.71
CA VAL A 266 -8.06 -9.87 -8.62
C VAL A 266 -6.87 -9.24 -9.35
N ALA A 267 -7.05 -8.02 -9.89
CA ALA A 267 -6.01 -7.22 -10.51
C ALA A 267 -4.83 -6.96 -9.56
N LEU A 268 -5.12 -6.58 -8.30
CA LEU A 268 -4.09 -6.41 -7.27
C LEU A 268 -3.35 -7.71 -6.97
N VAL A 269 -4.03 -8.87 -6.93
CA VAL A 269 -3.39 -10.18 -6.74
C VAL A 269 -2.45 -10.46 -7.91
N LEU A 270 -2.94 -10.33 -9.14
CA LEU A 270 -2.16 -10.52 -10.36
C LEU A 270 -0.89 -9.63 -10.34
N TYR A 271 -1.05 -8.35 -9.98
CA TYR A 271 0.05 -7.40 -9.87
C TYR A 271 1.07 -7.79 -8.79
N LYS A 272 0.60 -8.11 -7.57
CA LYS A 272 1.46 -8.55 -6.46
C LYS A 272 2.21 -9.83 -6.83
N THR A 273 1.58 -10.80 -7.47
CA THR A 273 2.28 -12.01 -7.89
C THR A 273 3.31 -11.74 -8.98
N CYS A 274 2.98 -10.94 -10.00
CA CYS A 274 3.95 -10.59 -11.04
C CYS A 274 5.18 -9.86 -10.45
N THR A 275 4.95 -8.92 -9.54
CA THR A 275 6.04 -8.16 -8.90
C THR A 275 6.87 -9.00 -7.92
N THR A 276 6.26 -9.95 -7.20
CA THR A 276 7.01 -10.93 -6.39
C THR A 276 7.89 -11.81 -7.27
N LEU A 277 7.35 -12.35 -8.36
CA LEU A 277 8.12 -13.16 -9.31
C LEU A 277 9.25 -12.37 -9.98
N LEU A 278 9.03 -11.08 -10.28
CA LEU A 278 10.09 -10.20 -10.76
C LEU A 278 11.22 -10.08 -9.73
N LYS A 279 10.88 -9.83 -8.45
CA LYS A 279 11.87 -9.73 -7.37
C LYS A 279 12.66 -11.03 -7.20
N GLU A 280 12.01 -12.18 -7.17
CA GLU A 280 12.67 -13.50 -7.07
C GLU A 280 13.64 -13.72 -8.24
N ARG A 281 13.23 -13.36 -9.46
CA ARG A 281 14.07 -13.44 -10.66
C ARG A 281 15.28 -12.50 -10.59
N TYR A 282 15.12 -11.29 -10.05
CA TYR A 282 16.23 -10.36 -9.81
C TYR A 282 17.23 -10.87 -8.77
N HIS A 283 16.76 -11.61 -7.75
CA HIS A 283 17.61 -12.22 -6.73
C HIS A 283 18.29 -13.52 -7.18
N GLY A 284 18.04 -14.00 -8.40
CA GLY A 284 18.69 -15.19 -8.97
C GLY A 284 18.17 -16.52 -8.42
N GLU A 285 17.03 -16.50 -7.72
CA GLU A 285 16.33 -17.73 -7.31
C GLU A 285 15.51 -18.24 -8.49
N TYR A 286 16.01 -19.27 -9.17
CA TYR A 286 15.28 -19.92 -10.26
C TYR A 286 14.31 -20.95 -9.68
N THR A 287 13.04 -20.56 -9.54
CA THR A 287 11.95 -21.51 -9.37
C THR A 287 11.59 -22.11 -10.73
N SER A 288 11.17 -23.37 -10.75
CA SER A 288 10.65 -23.99 -11.97
C SER A 288 9.34 -23.31 -12.37
N VAL A 289 9.11 -23.09 -13.66
CA VAL A 289 7.86 -22.48 -14.19
C VAL A 289 6.60 -23.19 -13.66
N SER A 290 6.68 -24.51 -13.44
CA SER A 290 5.59 -25.29 -12.83
C SER A 290 5.30 -24.89 -11.38
N ASN A 291 6.34 -24.58 -10.60
CA ASN A 291 6.18 -24.13 -9.22
C ASN A 291 5.63 -22.70 -9.18
N GLU A 292 6.08 -21.81 -10.06
CA GLU A 292 5.56 -20.44 -10.17
C GLU A 292 4.05 -20.42 -10.46
N ILE A 293 3.60 -21.22 -11.43
CA ILE A 293 2.17 -21.35 -11.77
C ILE A 293 1.38 -21.92 -10.59
N MET A 294 1.95 -22.89 -9.87
CA MET A 294 1.29 -23.50 -8.71
C MET A 294 1.18 -22.52 -7.54
N MET A 295 2.25 -21.76 -7.24
CA MET A 295 2.23 -20.72 -6.21
C MET A 295 1.24 -19.61 -6.55
N PHE A 296 1.21 -19.18 -7.82
CA PHE A 296 0.22 -18.22 -8.31
C PHE A 296 -1.21 -18.73 -8.11
N ALA A 297 -1.50 -19.96 -8.53
CA ALA A 297 -2.83 -20.56 -8.36
C ALA A 297 -3.21 -20.69 -6.88
N ALA A 298 -2.27 -21.06 -6.01
CA ALA A 298 -2.48 -21.16 -4.58
C ALA A 298 -2.74 -19.79 -3.93
N GLN A 299 -1.96 -18.76 -4.28
CA GLN A 299 -2.13 -17.40 -3.77
C GLN A 299 -3.46 -16.79 -4.24
N LEU A 300 -3.84 -17.02 -5.50
CA LEU A 300 -5.12 -16.59 -6.04
C LEU A 300 -6.27 -17.26 -5.30
N LEU A 301 -6.21 -18.58 -5.07
CA LEU A 301 -7.23 -19.31 -4.30
C LEU A 301 -7.30 -18.81 -2.85
N TYR A 302 -6.14 -18.55 -2.23
CA TYR A 302 -6.04 -18.04 -0.87
C TYR A 302 -6.71 -16.67 -0.73
N LEU A 303 -6.43 -15.72 -1.63
CA LEU A 303 -7.08 -14.40 -1.60
C LEU A 303 -8.56 -14.46 -1.99
N ALA A 304 -8.91 -15.28 -2.99
CA ALA A 304 -10.27 -15.38 -3.51
C ALA A 304 -11.24 -16.03 -2.52
N ILE A 305 -10.77 -16.95 -1.66
CA ILE A 305 -11.61 -17.59 -0.63
C ILE A 305 -11.40 -16.96 0.73
N GLY A 306 -10.15 -16.71 1.13
CA GLY A 306 -9.81 -16.23 2.47
C GLY A 306 -10.41 -14.86 2.77
N SER A 307 -10.31 -13.90 1.83
CA SER A 307 -10.80 -12.54 2.05
C SER A 307 -12.33 -12.48 2.19
N PRO A 308 -13.14 -13.12 1.31
CA PRO A 308 -14.59 -13.17 1.48
C PRO A 308 -15.05 -13.91 2.74
N VAL A 309 -14.40 -15.02 3.10
CA VAL A 309 -14.73 -15.79 4.32
C VAL A 309 -14.49 -14.94 5.55
N LEU A 310 -13.32 -14.30 5.66
CA LEU A 310 -12.99 -13.41 6.77
C LEU A 310 -13.98 -12.25 6.86
N GLY A 311 -14.24 -11.58 5.74
CA GLY A 311 -15.18 -10.46 5.69
C GLY A 311 -16.59 -10.84 6.12
N THR A 312 -17.09 -11.98 5.63
CA THR A 312 -18.43 -12.50 5.96
C THR A 312 -18.53 -12.91 7.42
N MET A 313 -17.53 -13.63 7.96
CA MET A 313 -17.50 -14.02 9.36
C MET A 313 -17.47 -12.80 10.28
N TYR A 314 -16.59 -11.84 10.00
CA TYR A 314 -16.51 -10.61 10.79
C TYR A 314 -17.82 -9.81 10.74
N GLY A 315 -18.42 -9.63 9.56
CA GLY A 315 -19.70 -8.94 9.41
C GLY A 315 -20.84 -9.63 10.15
N PHE A 316 -20.86 -10.97 10.17
CA PHE A 316 -21.80 -11.73 10.98
C PHE A 316 -21.63 -11.48 12.49
N PHE A 317 -20.38 -11.46 12.99
CA PHE A 317 -20.12 -11.16 14.40
C PHE A 317 -20.51 -9.73 14.77
N VAL A 318 -20.25 -8.76 13.89
CA VAL A 318 -20.70 -7.37 14.08
C VAL A 318 -22.22 -7.30 14.15
N ALA A 319 -22.93 -7.87 13.17
CA ALA A 319 -24.40 -7.89 13.16
C ALA A 319 -24.98 -8.57 14.42
N LEU A 320 -24.37 -9.65 14.88
CA LEU A 320 -24.77 -10.34 16.10
C LEU A 320 -24.52 -9.48 17.34
N GLY A 321 -23.36 -8.83 17.43
CA GLY A 321 -23.02 -7.91 18.52
C GLY A 321 -24.03 -6.76 18.62
N PHE A 322 -24.33 -6.10 17.50
CA PHE A 322 -25.32 -5.01 17.46
C PHE A 322 -26.71 -5.48 17.89
N LYS A 323 -27.10 -6.71 17.50
CA LYS A 323 -28.35 -7.33 17.94
C LYS A 323 -28.37 -7.61 19.44
N TRP A 324 -27.26 -8.09 20.00
CA TRP A 324 -27.14 -8.45 21.42
C TRP A 324 -27.11 -7.23 22.34
N LEU A 325 -26.49 -6.14 21.89
CA LEU A 325 -26.40 -4.90 22.66
C LEU A 325 -27.68 -4.04 22.56
N GLU A 326 -28.71 -4.47 21.81
CA GLU A 326 -29.97 -3.73 21.61
C GLU A 326 -29.75 -2.24 21.22
N MET A 327 -28.74 -1.98 20.38
CA MET A 327 -28.22 -0.64 20.04
C MET A 327 -29.24 0.29 19.36
N ARG A 328 -30.42 -0.24 19.02
CA ARG A 328 -31.53 0.46 18.36
C ARG A 328 -32.00 1.73 19.10
N HIS A 329 -31.75 1.81 20.41
CA HIS A 329 -32.16 2.94 21.22
C HIS A 329 -31.13 4.09 21.27
N ASP A 330 -29.88 3.84 20.84
CA ASP A 330 -28.77 4.79 20.92
C ASP A 330 -28.11 5.01 19.53
N PRO A 331 -28.74 5.79 18.63
CA PRO A 331 -28.30 5.91 17.24
C PRO A 331 -26.90 6.53 17.08
N ILE A 332 -26.48 7.40 18.00
CA ILE A 332 -25.13 8.01 17.95
C ILE A 332 -24.05 6.96 18.24
N LEU A 333 -24.29 6.10 19.23
CA LEU A 333 -23.38 5.03 19.60
C LEU A 333 -23.34 3.95 18.52
N GLU A 334 -24.49 3.60 17.96
CA GLU A 334 -24.62 2.68 16.83
C GLU A 334 -23.77 3.15 15.63
N MET A 335 -23.93 4.41 15.22
CA MET A 335 -23.15 4.99 14.12
C MET A 335 -21.64 5.04 14.40
N SER A 336 -21.27 5.38 15.64
CA SER A 336 -19.84 5.44 16.04
C SER A 336 -19.19 4.06 15.98
N LEU A 337 -19.87 3.02 16.48
CA LEU A 337 -19.41 1.64 16.40
C LEU A 337 -19.41 1.10 14.97
N TYR A 338 -20.38 1.50 14.13
CA TYR A 338 -20.38 1.14 12.71
C TYR A 338 -19.15 1.69 11.99
N LEU A 339 -18.78 2.95 12.22
CA LEU A 339 -17.58 3.55 11.66
C LEU A 339 -16.30 2.88 12.17
N LEU A 340 -16.26 2.42 13.41
CA LEU A 340 -15.07 1.73 13.93
C LEU A 340 -14.96 0.31 13.36
N THR A 341 -16.07 -0.43 13.35
CA THR A 341 -16.10 -1.83 12.91
C THR A 341 -15.87 -1.99 11.41
N MET A 342 -16.14 -0.99 10.57
CA MET A 342 -15.85 -1.09 9.14
C MET A 342 -14.35 -1.14 8.80
N TYR A 343 -13.46 -0.58 9.63
CA TYR A 343 -12.01 -0.59 9.37
C TYR A 343 -11.30 -1.85 9.88
N VAL A 344 -11.82 -2.49 10.92
CA VAL A 344 -11.20 -3.69 11.51
C VAL A 344 -10.98 -4.84 10.50
N PRO A 345 -11.95 -5.24 9.64
CA PRO A 345 -11.74 -6.36 8.73
C PRO A 345 -10.65 -6.07 7.69
N TYR A 346 -10.44 -4.80 7.34
CA TYR A 346 -9.33 -4.37 6.48
C TYR A 346 -7.99 -4.70 7.13
N MET A 347 -7.80 -4.23 8.36
CA MET A 347 -6.53 -4.37 9.07
C MET A 347 -6.22 -5.84 9.37
N ILE A 348 -7.22 -6.62 9.78
CA ILE A 348 -7.03 -8.05 10.02
C ILE A 348 -6.65 -8.77 8.72
N ALA A 349 -7.31 -8.44 7.60
CA ALA A 349 -6.99 -9.04 6.31
C ALA A 349 -5.55 -8.70 5.87
N GLU A 350 -5.11 -7.45 5.99
CA GLU A 350 -3.73 -7.06 5.67
C GLU A 350 -2.71 -7.79 6.56
N CYS A 351 -2.99 -7.97 7.86
CA CYS A 351 -2.14 -8.77 8.75
C CYS A 351 -2.06 -10.25 8.35
N LEU A 352 -3.09 -10.79 7.70
CA LEU A 352 -3.13 -12.16 7.20
C LEU A 352 -2.67 -12.27 5.73
N HIS A 353 -2.14 -11.20 5.15
CA HIS A 353 -1.80 -11.13 3.72
C HIS A 353 -2.98 -11.46 2.78
N LEU A 354 -4.20 -11.19 3.23
CA LEU A 354 -5.43 -11.25 2.44
C LEU A 354 -5.74 -9.87 1.84
N SER A 355 -6.76 -9.79 0.98
CA SER A 355 -7.20 -8.51 0.43
C SER A 355 -8.12 -7.80 1.41
N GLY A 356 -7.64 -6.74 2.06
CA GLY A 356 -8.47 -5.91 2.95
C GLY A 356 -9.68 -5.32 2.24
N ILE A 357 -9.51 -4.92 0.98
CA ILE A 357 -10.57 -4.35 0.13
C ILE A 357 -11.75 -5.34 -0.01
N VAL A 358 -11.44 -6.59 -0.36
CA VAL A 358 -12.47 -7.65 -0.49
C VAL A 358 -13.09 -7.99 0.85
N ALA A 359 -12.27 -8.08 1.91
CA ALA A 359 -12.76 -8.39 3.25
C ALA A 359 -13.79 -7.36 3.71
N ILE A 360 -13.51 -6.05 3.63
CA ILE A 360 -14.47 -5.00 3.99
C ILE A 360 -15.73 -5.07 3.13
N PHE A 361 -15.60 -5.29 1.82
CA PHE A 361 -16.75 -5.38 0.92
C PHE A 361 -17.72 -6.49 1.35
N PHE A 362 -17.20 -7.69 1.63
CA PHE A 362 -18.01 -8.79 2.15
C PHE A 362 -18.51 -8.55 3.58
N THR A 363 -17.76 -7.82 4.42
CA THR A 363 -18.26 -7.36 5.72
C THR A 363 -19.47 -6.45 5.55
N GLY A 364 -19.43 -5.46 4.66
CA GLY A 364 -20.57 -4.58 4.37
C GLY A 364 -21.78 -5.38 3.89
N ILE A 365 -21.56 -6.36 3.00
CA ILE A 365 -22.61 -7.28 2.56
C ILE A 365 -23.17 -8.05 3.76
N ALA A 366 -22.36 -8.59 4.67
CA ALA A 366 -22.78 -9.45 5.79
C ALA A 366 -23.31 -8.69 7.03
N ALA A 367 -22.98 -7.41 7.19
CA ALA A 367 -23.38 -6.58 8.34
C ALA A 367 -24.77 -5.92 8.20
N ARG A 368 -25.31 -5.84 6.97
CA ARG A 368 -26.69 -5.42 6.67
C ARG A 368 -27.79 -6.28 7.32
#